data_AF-A0A510G7N7-F1
#
_entry.id   AF-A0A510G7N7-F1
#
_cell.length_a   1.000
_cell.length_b   1.000
_cell.length_c   1.000
_cell.angle_alpha   90.00
_cell.angle_beta   90.00
_cell.angle_gamma   90.00
#
_symmetry.space_group_name_H-M   'P 1'
#
loop_
_entity.id
_entity.type
_entity.pdbx_description
1 polymer ?
#
loop_
_entity_poly.entity_id
_entity_poly.type
_entity_poly.pdbx_seq_one_letter_code
_entity_poly.pdbx_strand_id
1 'polypeptide(L)'
;MNSTNQSQNNSLMFAWLKLGIMSLGLAGLYSVILVVLRTPQLADFFPNPHIFKSALIIHVNLSVLIWLLSITASVWGEMSLRGEVKPRRGNLRNFPLLHEIAMLSTFARNDVLHLYPKLAFLATLLIAVSPVAGHNPVMNNYIPMLENIVFILGLSLFGVTLLLYAINILYFFDWMNLNSLVNFTVLSTIIMFILSFVCFRCSYNGLQNIIQIIPIEIEFYYELLFWSGGHLLQFIYTQILIFIWVILFRELIGRELKFQRFYLFLLYLNVIFGILIVFGHISYDIIDGAFKEFYTHHMKYLGGIAPVLCLVGMGLELVCYFHVPLCHSRESGNLDRKEWIPAFAGMTLMVDGKVIKTILLCSITLFLLGGLIAINISGINIVIPAHYHGSIVGISIAYMGYSYLSIVGYQRHCERLKGAWQFYEAIQKFLRLPRRYFVHPRNDNIINFTFYLLIFGQILHILGLALAGGYGVMRKDPNSVMPLSAKLLMGMMGGGGLIAIVGGLMFVYICGKTMFLKSK
;
A
#
# COMPACT_ATOMS: atom_id res chain seq x y z
N MET A 1 -12.88 24.22 20.57
CA MET A 1 -11.43 23.94 20.43
C MET A 1 -11.10 22.53 19.92
N ASN A 2 -12.03 21.56 19.86
CA ASN A 2 -11.77 20.22 19.30
C ASN A 2 -11.83 20.14 17.75
N SER A 3 -12.47 21.10 17.07
CA SER A 3 -12.63 21.08 15.61
C SER A 3 -11.36 21.38 14.82
N THR A 4 -10.45 22.19 15.35
CA THR A 4 -9.21 22.60 14.66
C THR A 4 -8.21 21.45 14.57
N ASN A 5 -8.02 20.68 15.65
CA ASN A 5 -7.12 19.52 15.67
C ASN A 5 -7.63 18.37 14.78
N GLN A 6 -8.94 18.12 14.76
CA GLN A 6 -9.53 17.10 13.87
C GLN A 6 -9.42 17.48 12.38
N SER A 7 -9.46 18.78 12.05
CA SER A 7 -9.26 19.27 10.67
C SER A 7 -7.81 19.17 10.19
N GLN A 8 -6.82 19.46 11.07
CA GLN A 8 -5.39 19.37 10.75
C GLN A 8 -4.94 17.92 10.57
N ASN A 9 -5.48 16.98 11.34
CA ASN A 9 -5.06 15.58 11.31
C ASN A 9 -5.60 14.79 10.12
N ASN A 10 -6.84 15.06 9.68
CA ASN A 10 -7.33 14.56 8.39
C ASN A 10 -6.41 14.99 7.25
N SER A 11 -5.81 16.18 7.34
CA SER A 11 -4.94 16.68 6.27
C SER A 11 -3.64 15.88 6.12
N LEU A 12 -3.14 15.21 7.16
CA LEU A 12 -1.95 14.36 7.10
C LEU A 12 -2.21 13.04 6.37
N MET A 13 -3.25 12.31 6.79
CA MET A 13 -3.71 11.12 6.08
C MET A 13 -3.96 11.45 4.60
N PHE A 14 -4.67 12.54 4.32
CA PHE A 14 -4.96 12.95 2.94
C PHE A 14 -3.71 13.38 2.16
N ALA A 15 -2.71 14.00 2.78
CA ALA A 15 -1.48 14.37 2.10
C ALA A 15 -0.72 13.13 1.59
N TRP A 16 -0.62 12.09 2.41
CA TRP A 16 -0.02 10.82 2.02
C TRP A 16 -0.86 10.07 0.97
N LEU A 17 -2.20 10.08 1.10
CA LEU A 17 -3.09 9.53 0.06
C LEU A 17 -2.89 10.23 -1.29
N LYS A 18 -2.79 11.58 -1.30
CA LYS A 18 -2.54 12.36 -2.53
C LYS A 18 -1.21 11.97 -3.17
N LEU A 19 -0.16 11.87 -2.37
CA LEU A 19 1.17 11.46 -2.84
C LEU A 19 1.11 10.08 -3.49
N GLY A 20 0.49 9.11 -2.81
CA GLY A 20 0.32 7.76 -3.34
C GLY A 20 -0.41 7.77 -4.69
N ILE A 21 -1.60 8.39 -4.76
CA ILE A 21 -2.43 8.39 -5.98
C ILE A 21 -1.67 9.05 -7.15
N MET A 22 -0.92 10.13 -6.88
CA MET A 22 -0.09 10.76 -7.89
C MET A 22 1.05 9.84 -8.35
N SER A 23 1.74 9.18 -7.42
CA SER A 23 2.79 8.20 -7.74
C SER A 23 2.26 7.08 -8.62
N LEU A 24 1.07 6.56 -8.32
CA LEU A 24 0.42 5.54 -9.13
C LEU A 24 0.08 6.04 -10.55
N GLY A 25 -0.38 7.30 -10.67
CA GLY A 25 -0.61 7.95 -11.97
C GLY A 25 0.67 8.07 -12.80
N LEU A 26 1.77 8.54 -12.20
CA LEU A 26 3.07 8.62 -12.86
C LEU A 26 3.59 7.22 -13.25
N ALA A 27 3.43 6.22 -12.38
CA ALA A 27 3.79 4.84 -12.69
C ALA A 27 3.02 4.28 -13.89
N GLY A 28 1.74 4.65 -14.04
CA GLY A 28 0.88 4.28 -15.16
C GLY A 28 1.40 4.81 -16.50
N LEU A 29 1.99 6.01 -16.53
CA LEU A 29 2.61 6.55 -17.74
C LEU A 29 3.84 5.73 -18.15
N TYR A 30 4.69 5.37 -17.19
CA TYR A 30 5.84 4.50 -17.46
C TYR A 30 5.44 3.08 -17.88
N SER A 31 4.33 2.54 -17.35
CA SER A 31 3.88 1.22 -17.78
C SER A 31 3.39 1.17 -19.22
N VAL A 32 2.91 2.29 -19.80
CA VAL A 32 2.58 2.33 -21.24
C VAL A 32 3.83 2.03 -22.07
N ILE A 33 4.95 2.67 -21.73
CA ILE A 33 6.25 2.43 -22.40
C ILE A 33 6.64 0.96 -22.28
N LEU A 34 6.53 0.38 -21.08
CA LEU A 34 6.90 -1.01 -20.81
C LEU A 34 6.05 -2.01 -21.59
N VAL A 35 4.74 -1.76 -21.65
CA VAL A 35 3.80 -2.64 -22.36
C VAL A 35 4.06 -2.58 -23.86
N VAL A 36 4.25 -1.39 -24.43
CA VAL A 36 4.57 -1.22 -25.86
C VAL A 36 5.88 -1.91 -26.22
N LEU A 37 6.96 -1.65 -25.48
CA LEU A 37 8.29 -2.21 -25.75
C LEU A 37 8.37 -3.72 -25.55
N ARG A 38 7.41 -4.32 -24.84
CA ARG A 38 7.39 -5.76 -24.55
C ARG A 38 6.35 -6.53 -25.37
N THR A 39 5.53 -5.83 -26.13
CA THR A 39 4.57 -6.42 -27.05
C THR A 39 5.25 -6.61 -28.40
N PRO A 40 5.32 -7.83 -28.94
CA PRO A 40 5.83 -8.07 -30.29
C PRO A 40 5.13 -7.15 -31.30
N GLN A 41 5.84 -6.78 -32.38
CA GLN A 41 5.41 -5.78 -33.39
C GLN A 41 5.26 -4.34 -32.89
N LEU A 42 4.75 -4.09 -31.67
CA LEU A 42 4.67 -2.72 -31.13
C LEU A 42 6.04 -2.16 -30.74
N ALA A 43 6.95 -3.03 -30.30
CA ALA A 43 8.32 -2.65 -29.96
C ALA A 43 9.07 -2.02 -31.15
N ASP A 44 8.82 -2.50 -32.38
CA ASP A 44 9.49 -2.03 -33.60
C ASP A 44 9.12 -0.58 -33.96
N PHE A 45 7.98 -0.08 -33.47
CA PHE A 45 7.54 1.30 -33.66
C PHE A 45 8.11 2.27 -32.61
N PHE A 46 8.79 1.78 -31.57
CA PHE A 46 9.26 2.64 -30.49
C PHE A 46 10.67 3.20 -30.80
N PRO A 47 10.88 4.53 -30.77
CA PRO A 47 12.13 5.14 -31.25
C PRO A 47 13.39 4.77 -30.47
N ASN A 48 13.27 4.44 -29.18
CA ASN A 48 14.41 4.19 -28.32
C ASN A 48 14.17 3.00 -27.37
N PRO A 49 14.62 1.78 -27.73
CA PRO A 49 14.44 0.58 -26.91
C PRO A 49 15.29 0.60 -25.63
N HIS A 50 16.35 1.42 -25.57
CA HIS A 50 17.23 1.50 -24.39
C HIS A 50 16.52 2.09 -23.15
N ILE A 51 15.38 2.78 -23.35
CA ILE A 51 14.58 3.34 -22.26
C ILE A 51 13.88 2.25 -21.44
N PHE A 52 13.71 1.03 -21.96
CA PHE A 52 12.96 -0.04 -21.30
C PHE A 52 13.39 -0.27 -19.85
N LYS A 53 14.69 -0.43 -19.61
CA LYS A 53 15.22 -0.74 -18.27
C LYS A 53 15.04 0.43 -17.31
N SER A 54 15.31 1.67 -17.74
CA SER A 54 15.08 2.87 -16.92
C SER A 54 13.59 3.04 -16.61
N ALA A 55 12.70 2.88 -17.60
CA ALA A 55 11.26 2.93 -17.41
C ALA A 55 10.78 1.86 -16.43
N LEU A 56 11.37 0.67 -16.45
CA LEU A 56 11.02 -0.43 -15.55
C LEU A 56 11.42 -0.09 -14.11
N ILE A 57 12.61 0.46 -13.90
CA ILE A 57 13.07 0.93 -12.59
C ILE A 57 12.13 2.00 -12.03
N ILE A 58 11.81 3.02 -12.82
CA ILE A 58 10.94 4.12 -12.36
C ILE A 58 9.52 3.60 -12.10
N HIS A 59 8.95 2.81 -13.01
CA HIS A 59 7.64 2.22 -12.83
C HIS A 59 7.54 1.46 -11.50
N VAL A 60 8.48 0.55 -11.21
CA VAL A 60 8.46 -0.27 -10.00
C VAL A 60 8.62 0.57 -8.73
N ASN A 61 9.55 1.54 -8.73
CA ASN A 61 9.70 2.43 -7.58
C ASN A 61 8.44 3.26 -7.32
N LEU A 62 7.77 3.76 -8.35
CA LEU A 62 6.54 4.54 -8.20
C LEU A 62 5.31 3.69 -7.83
N SER A 63 5.13 2.52 -8.44
CA SER A 63 3.95 1.66 -8.27
C SER A 63 4.02 0.73 -7.06
N VAL A 64 5.21 0.38 -6.60
CA VAL A 64 5.40 -0.53 -5.46
C VAL A 64 5.94 0.24 -4.26
N LEU A 65 7.13 0.84 -4.37
CA LEU A 65 7.78 1.45 -3.21
C LEU A 65 7.01 2.69 -2.72
N ILE A 66 6.85 3.71 -3.56
CA ILE A 66 6.24 4.98 -3.16
C ILE A 66 4.73 4.82 -2.95
N TRP A 67 4.02 4.17 -3.89
CA TRP A 67 2.58 3.95 -3.76
C TRP A 67 2.22 3.20 -2.47
N LEU A 68 2.77 2.02 -2.25
CA LEU A 68 2.37 1.20 -1.12
C LEU A 68 2.80 1.82 0.22
N LEU A 69 4.03 2.36 0.30
CA LEU A 69 4.48 3.01 1.52
C LEU A 69 3.75 4.33 1.81
N SER A 70 3.27 5.06 0.80
CA SER A 70 2.42 6.24 1.01
C SER A 70 1.08 5.85 1.62
N ILE A 71 0.48 4.74 1.19
CA ILE A 71 -0.76 4.25 1.82
C ILE A 71 -0.49 3.77 3.25
N THR A 72 0.61 3.05 3.50
CA THR A 72 1.04 2.69 4.86
C THR A 72 1.21 3.94 5.74
N ALA A 73 1.88 4.98 5.24
CA ALA A 73 2.06 6.25 5.95
C ALA A 73 0.72 6.98 6.18
N SER A 74 -0.24 6.85 5.26
CA SER A 74 -1.58 7.41 5.47
C SER A 74 -2.31 6.75 6.63
N VAL A 75 -2.17 5.42 6.81
CA VAL A 75 -2.70 4.66 7.94
C VAL A 75 -2.05 5.10 9.26
N TRP A 76 -0.75 5.42 9.26
CA TRP A 76 -0.08 5.98 10.44
C TRP A 76 -0.65 7.35 10.84
N GLY A 77 -0.98 8.19 9.85
CA GLY A 77 -1.58 9.50 10.05
C GLY A 77 -2.98 9.47 10.69
N GLU A 78 -3.70 8.35 10.57
CA GLU A 78 -5.04 8.16 11.14
C GLU A 78 -5.02 8.11 12.69
N MET A 79 -3.90 7.68 13.30
CA MET A 79 -3.77 7.50 14.76
C MET A 79 -3.55 8.80 15.54
N SER A 80 -3.11 9.88 14.89
CA SER A 80 -2.96 11.21 15.53
C SER A 80 -4.30 11.78 16.07
N LEU A 81 -5.42 11.08 15.85
CA LEU A 81 -6.79 11.49 16.11
C LEU A 81 -7.46 10.90 17.37
N ARG A 82 -6.83 10.01 18.15
CA ARG A 82 -7.54 9.30 19.25
C ARG A 82 -7.10 9.61 20.68
N GLY A 83 -6.50 10.78 20.91
CA GLY A 83 -6.20 11.28 22.26
C GLY A 83 -6.93 12.58 22.59
N GLU A 84 -8.22 12.53 22.95
CA GLU A 84 -8.80 13.53 23.86
C GLU A 84 -8.35 13.24 25.30
N VAL A 85 -7.05 13.39 25.54
CA VAL A 85 -6.48 13.69 26.85
C VAL A 85 -5.23 14.49 26.50
N LYS A 86 -4.96 15.59 27.22
CA LYS A 86 -3.66 16.31 27.19
C LYS A 86 -2.54 15.35 26.77
N PRO A 87 -1.64 15.69 25.83
CA PRO A 87 -0.55 14.80 25.46
C PRO A 87 0.20 14.44 26.74
N ARG A 88 -0.12 13.28 27.32
CA ARG A 88 0.69 12.67 28.36
C ARG A 88 1.87 12.20 27.56
N ARG A 89 2.86 13.09 27.44
CA ARG A 89 4.20 12.81 26.91
C ARG A 89 4.51 11.36 27.28
N GLY A 90 4.59 10.50 26.27
CA GLY A 90 4.88 9.09 26.47
C GLY A 90 6.10 8.97 27.37
N ASN A 91 6.12 7.90 28.17
CA ASN A 91 7.14 7.61 29.18
C ASN A 91 8.55 7.32 28.58
N LEU A 92 8.86 7.83 27.39
CA LEU A 92 10.16 7.78 26.72
C LEU A 92 11.23 8.65 27.40
N ARG A 93 10.90 9.36 28.48
CA ARG A 93 11.86 10.08 29.32
C ARG A 93 12.91 9.15 29.95
N ASN A 94 12.66 7.83 29.97
CA ASN A 94 13.58 6.83 30.52
C ASN A 94 14.64 6.33 29.52
N PHE A 95 14.58 6.73 28.24
CA PHE A 95 15.57 6.34 27.22
C PHE A 95 16.24 7.59 26.60
N PRO A 96 17.33 8.10 27.20
CA PRO A 96 17.92 9.40 26.83
C PRO A 96 18.39 9.45 25.37
N LEU A 97 18.93 8.36 24.82
CA LEU A 97 19.41 8.29 23.43
C LEU A 97 18.26 8.44 22.40
N LEU A 98 17.13 7.78 22.65
CA LEU A 98 15.92 7.90 21.82
C LEU A 98 15.28 9.29 21.99
N HIS A 99 15.36 9.86 23.19
CA HIS A 99 14.88 11.22 23.44
C HIS A 99 15.72 12.26 22.70
N GLU A 100 17.04 12.10 22.61
CA GLU A 100 17.94 13.04 21.95
C GLU A 100 17.82 12.98 20.42
N ILE A 101 17.75 11.77 19.83
CA ILE A 101 17.45 11.56 18.40
C ILE A 101 16.04 12.07 18.06
N ALA A 102 15.07 11.81 18.93
CA ALA A 102 13.72 12.37 18.77
C ALA A 102 13.77 13.90 18.85
N MET A 103 14.42 14.52 19.84
CA MET A 103 14.48 15.99 19.97
C MET A 103 15.23 16.67 18.82
N LEU A 104 16.25 16.04 18.24
CA LEU A 104 16.95 16.54 17.05
C LEU A 104 16.06 16.49 15.79
N SER A 105 15.10 15.57 15.73
CA SER A 105 14.18 15.36 14.60
C SER A 105 12.73 15.84 14.85
N THR A 106 12.39 16.20 16.09
CA THR A 106 11.05 16.60 16.53
C THR A 106 11.10 18.08 16.91
N PHE A 107 11.12 18.94 15.89
CA PHE A 107 10.66 20.31 16.11
C PHE A 107 9.18 20.22 16.52
N ALA A 108 8.90 20.51 17.79
CA ALA A 108 7.64 20.22 18.49
C ALA A 108 6.43 21.07 18.05
N ARG A 109 6.22 21.23 16.73
CA ARG A 109 5.08 21.93 16.15
C ARG A 109 4.40 21.02 15.14
N ASN A 110 3.06 20.92 15.20
CA ASN A 110 2.24 20.20 14.20
C ASN A 110 2.60 20.55 12.74
N ASP A 111 3.21 21.72 12.51
CA ASP A 111 3.78 22.16 11.24
C ASP A 111 4.79 21.17 10.61
N VAL A 112 5.60 20.48 11.42
CA VAL A 112 6.65 19.55 10.94
C VAL A 112 6.06 18.28 10.37
N LEU A 113 4.97 17.77 10.93
CA LEU A 113 4.31 16.58 10.39
C LEU A 113 3.83 16.82 8.95
N HIS A 114 3.42 18.05 8.62
CA HIS A 114 3.05 18.45 7.26
C HIS A 114 4.24 18.67 6.30
N LEU A 115 5.47 18.70 6.81
CA LEU A 115 6.67 18.78 5.98
C LEU A 115 6.99 17.42 5.34
N TYR A 116 6.76 16.30 6.04
CA TYR A 116 7.12 14.97 5.52
C TYR A 116 6.45 14.62 4.18
N PRO A 117 5.13 14.78 3.99
CA PRO A 117 4.52 14.51 2.69
C PRO A 117 5.05 15.42 1.56
N LYS A 118 5.48 16.66 1.88
CA LYS A 118 6.05 17.59 0.89
C LYS A 118 7.47 17.18 0.47
N LEU A 119 8.30 16.75 1.43
CA LEU A 119 9.63 16.21 1.13
C LEU A 119 9.52 14.89 0.35
N ALA A 120 8.58 14.02 0.72
CA ALA A 120 8.32 12.78 0.01
C ALA A 120 7.78 13.03 -1.41
N PHE A 121 6.99 14.10 -1.61
CA PHE A 121 6.58 14.56 -2.94
C PHE A 121 7.77 15.02 -3.78
N LEU A 122 8.67 15.84 -3.23
CA LEU A 122 9.89 16.25 -3.92
C LEU A 122 10.74 15.03 -4.29
N ALA A 123 10.91 14.09 -3.36
CA ALA A 123 11.62 12.84 -3.59
C ALA A 123 11.02 12.00 -4.73
N THR A 124 9.68 11.92 -4.77
CA THR A 124 8.93 11.24 -5.83
C THR A 124 9.16 11.88 -7.19
N LEU A 125 9.18 13.22 -7.26
CA LEU A 125 9.50 13.94 -8.50
C LEU A 125 10.93 13.68 -8.95
N LEU A 126 11.91 13.71 -8.04
CA LEU A 126 13.30 13.41 -8.35
C LEU A 126 13.45 12.00 -8.93
N ILE A 127 12.82 10.99 -8.31
CA ILE A 127 12.80 9.62 -8.84
C ILE A 127 12.17 9.60 -10.24
N ALA A 128 11.00 10.20 -10.42
CA ALA A 128 10.29 10.20 -11.69
C ALA A 128 11.09 10.83 -12.84
N VAL A 129 11.76 11.96 -12.62
CA VAL A 129 12.52 12.67 -13.67
C VAL A 129 13.95 12.16 -13.84
N SER A 130 14.44 11.31 -12.94
CA SER A 130 15.83 10.85 -12.93
C SER A 130 16.34 10.20 -14.23
N PRO A 131 15.53 9.56 -15.11
CA PRO A 131 16.04 9.06 -16.39
C PRO A 131 16.64 10.16 -17.29
N VAL A 132 16.20 11.41 -17.14
CA VAL A 132 16.75 12.56 -17.89
C VAL A 132 18.21 12.84 -17.51
N ALA A 133 18.63 12.47 -16.29
CA ALA A 133 19.98 12.68 -15.78
C ALA A 133 20.96 11.53 -16.13
N GLY A 134 20.49 10.47 -16.79
CA GLY A 134 21.32 9.34 -17.20
C GLY A 134 20.60 8.00 -17.14
N HIS A 135 21.00 7.08 -18.03
CA HIS A 135 20.38 5.78 -18.26
C HIS A 135 21.29 4.61 -17.85
N ASN A 136 21.74 4.57 -16.60
CA ASN A 136 22.56 3.48 -16.06
C ASN A 136 21.72 2.56 -15.16
N PRO A 137 20.90 1.65 -15.73
CA PRO A 137 19.97 0.83 -14.96
C PRO A 137 20.67 -0.34 -14.25
N VAL A 138 20.44 -0.47 -12.95
CA VAL A 138 20.84 -1.63 -12.17
C VAL A 138 19.60 -2.44 -11.81
N MET A 139 19.46 -3.62 -12.41
CA MET A 139 18.22 -4.41 -12.39
C MET A 139 18.14 -5.37 -11.20
N ASN A 140 18.53 -4.92 -10.01
CA ASN A 140 18.42 -5.71 -8.79
C ASN A 140 16.94 -5.89 -8.38
N ASN A 141 16.67 -6.90 -7.56
CA ASN A 141 15.32 -7.15 -7.04
C ASN A 141 14.99 -6.23 -5.84
N TYR A 142 13.71 -6.14 -5.49
CA TYR A 142 13.13 -5.31 -4.43
C TYR A 142 13.14 -3.79 -4.68
N ILE A 143 14.31 -3.15 -4.66
CA ILE A 143 14.45 -1.71 -4.88
C ILE A 143 15.40 -1.49 -6.06
N PRO A 144 14.90 -1.55 -7.31
CA PRO A 144 15.74 -1.36 -8.49
C PRO A 144 16.38 0.02 -8.48
N MET A 145 17.65 0.08 -8.87
CA MET A 145 18.45 1.30 -8.81
C MET A 145 18.72 1.87 -10.21
N LEU A 146 18.67 3.20 -10.32
CA LEU A 146 19.23 3.91 -11.47
C LEU A 146 20.49 4.63 -10.97
N GLU A 147 21.64 4.32 -11.56
CA GLU A 147 22.93 4.87 -11.15
C GLU A 147 23.10 6.29 -11.69
N ASN A 148 22.38 7.22 -11.07
CA ASN A 148 22.58 8.64 -11.22
C ASN A 148 22.25 9.37 -9.91
N ILE A 149 22.85 10.54 -9.73
CA ILE A 149 22.74 11.30 -8.48
C ILE A 149 21.30 11.73 -8.17
N VAL A 150 20.51 12.04 -9.20
CA VAL A 150 19.12 12.50 -9.05
C VAL A 150 18.25 11.39 -8.48
N PHE A 151 18.39 10.16 -8.99
CA PHE A 151 17.67 8.99 -8.51
C PHE A 151 18.09 8.64 -7.08
N ILE A 152 19.39 8.60 -6.80
CA ILE A 152 19.92 8.26 -5.47
C ILE A 152 19.44 9.29 -4.44
N LEU A 153 19.53 10.60 -4.74
CA LEU A 153 19.03 11.64 -3.86
C LEU A 153 17.52 11.52 -3.64
N GLY A 154 16.74 11.24 -4.68
CA GLY A 154 15.31 11.01 -4.58
C GLY A 154 14.98 9.82 -3.68
N LEU A 155 15.61 8.68 -3.89
CA LEU A 155 15.39 7.46 -3.10
C LEU A 155 15.81 7.65 -1.64
N SER A 156 16.99 8.22 -1.38
CA SER A 156 17.47 8.52 -0.04
C SER A 156 16.56 9.52 0.68
N LEU A 157 16.15 10.59 0.00
CA LEU A 157 15.23 11.59 0.57
C LEU A 157 13.89 10.94 0.95
N PHE A 158 13.32 10.10 0.09
CA PHE A 158 12.06 9.41 0.38
C PHE A 158 12.21 8.49 1.60
N GLY A 159 13.24 7.64 1.61
CA GLY A 159 13.49 6.69 2.70
C GLY A 159 13.71 7.37 4.05
N VAL A 160 14.57 8.39 4.11
CA VAL A 160 14.85 9.16 5.33
C VAL A 160 13.60 9.92 5.80
N THR A 161 12.89 10.57 4.88
CA THR A 161 11.64 11.29 5.21
C THR A 161 10.63 10.36 5.86
N LEU A 162 10.43 9.18 5.31
CA LEU A 162 9.48 8.21 5.82
C LEU A 162 9.94 7.59 7.16
N LEU A 163 11.24 7.35 7.33
CA LEU A 163 11.81 6.87 8.59
C LEU A 163 11.61 7.89 9.73
N LEU A 164 11.90 9.16 9.47
CA LEU A 164 11.69 10.24 10.43
C LEU A 164 10.20 10.42 10.77
N TYR A 165 9.32 10.28 9.76
CA TYR A 165 7.89 10.28 9.98
C TYR A 165 7.45 9.11 10.88
N ALA A 166 7.93 7.89 10.62
CA ALA A 166 7.62 6.71 11.42
C ALA A 166 8.06 6.88 12.89
N ILE A 167 9.27 7.39 13.12
CA ILE A 167 9.80 7.69 14.46
C ILE A 167 8.95 8.76 15.17
N ASN A 168 8.53 9.80 14.45
CA ASN A 168 7.66 10.84 15.00
C ASN A 168 6.30 10.28 15.41
N ILE A 169 5.66 9.44 14.58
CA ILE A 169 4.39 8.80 14.94
C ILE A 169 4.57 7.87 16.15
N LEU A 170 5.66 7.12 16.21
CA LEU A 170 5.97 6.26 17.36
C LEU A 170 6.13 7.04 18.67
N TYR A 171 6.75 8.22 18.61
CA TYR A 171 6.94 9.09 19.77
C TYR A 171 5.61 9.56 20.39
N PHE A 172 4.61 9.85 19.54
CA PHE A 172 3.26 10.25 19.96
C PHE A 172 2.27 9.09 20.06
N PHE A 173 2.73 7.84 19.93
CA PHE A 173 1.88 6.67 19.89
C PHE A 173 1.22 6.39 21.25
N ASP A 174 -0.05 5.99 21.24
CA ASP A 174 -0.78 5.59 22.44
C ASP A 174 -0.55 4.10 22.76
N TRP A 175 0.32 3.86 23.74
CA TRP A 175 0.70 2.53 24.21
C TRP A 175 -0.36 1.82 25.04
N MET A 176 -1.45 2.49 25.44
CA MET A 176 -2.45 1.92 26.36
C MET A 176 -3.48 1.03 25.68
N ASN A 177 -3.62 1.09 24.35
CA ASN A 177 -4.69 0.39 23.61
C ASN A 177 -4.15 -0.47 22.45
N LEU A 178 -3.31 -1.45 22.77
CA LEU A 178 -2.75 -2.40 21.79
C LEU A 178 -3.76 -3.46 21.31
N ASN A 179 -4.90 -3.60 21.99
CA ASN A 179 -5.96 -4.54 21.59
C ASN A 179 -6.82 -4.00 20.42
N SER A 180 -6.58 -2.76 19.98
CA SER A 180 -7.21 -2.18 18.81
C SER A 180 -6.51 -2.64 17.53
N LEU A 181 -7.29 -3.13 16.55
CA LEU A 181 -6.81 -3.52 15.22
C LEU A 181 -5.99 -2.39 14.56
N VAL A 182 -6.46 -1.15 14.68
CA VAL A 182 -5.80 0.03 14.10
C VAL A 182 -4.46 0.30 14.77
N ASN A 183 -4.45 0.40 16.11
CA ASN A 183 -3.26 0.76 16.87
C ASN A 183 -2.17 -0.29 16.67
N PHE A 184 -2.55 -1.57 16.73
CA PHE A 184 -1.62 -2.66 16.52
C PHE A 184 -1.06 -2.65 15.09
N THR A 185 -1.87 -2.42 14.06
CA THR A 185 -1.39 -2.29 12.67
C THR A 185 -0.39 -1.13 12.54
N VAL A 186 -0.69 0.05 13.10
CA VAL A 186 0.21 1.21 13.03
C VAL A 186 1.54 0.90 13.72
N LEU A 187 1.50 0.43 14.97
CA LEU A 187 2.72 0.11 15.73
C LEU A 187 3.55 -0.97 15.03
N SER A 188 2.92 -2.08 14.64
CA SER A 188 3.62 -3.20 14.02
C SER A 188 4.28 -2.84 12.70
N THR A 189 3.61 -2.07 11.84
CA THR A 189 4.19 -1.65 10.56
C THR A 189 5.31 -0.63 10.73
N ILE A 190 5.24 0.27 11.73
CA ILE A 190 6.36 1.16 12.08
C ILE A 190 7.56 0.34 12.56
N ILE A 191 7.35 -0.63 13.46
CA ILE A 191 8.44 -1.48 13.97
C ILE A 191 9.09 -2.27 12.83
N MET A 192 8.29 -2.92 11.96
CA MET A 192 8.83 -3.65 10.81
C MET A 192 9.54 -2.73 9.82
N PHE A 193 9.06 -1.50 9.63
CA PHE A 193 9.71 -0.53 8.76
C PHE A 193 11.07 -0.10 9.31
N ILE A 194 11.16 0.26 10.60
CA ILE A 194 12.44 0.57 11.26
C ILE A 194 13.38 -0.63 11.18
N LEU A 195 12.87 -1.84 11.42
CA LEU A 195 13.65 -3.07 11.32
C LEU A 195 14.18 -3.32 9.90
N SER A 196 13.47 -2.91 8.84
CA SER A 196 13.98 -3.01 7.46
C SER A 196 15.23 -2.15 7.23
N PHE A 197 15.31 -0.96 7.85
CA PHE A 197 16.52 -0.14 7.82
C PHE A 197 17.67 -0.78 8.59
N VAL A 198 17.37 -1.46 9.70
CA VAL A 198 18.36 -2.27 10.42
C VAL A 198 18.88 -3.39 9.51
N CYS A 199 18.00 -4.11 8.82
CA CYS A 199 18.39 -5.15 7.85
C CYS A 199 19.24 -4.60 6.69
N PHE A 200 18.89 -3.43 6.14
CA PHE A 200 19.72 -2.77 5.13
C PHE A 200 21.09 -2.38 5.68
N ARG A 201 21.15 -1.90 6.94
CA ARG A 201 22.42 -1.56 7.59
C ARG A 201 23.28 -2.79 7.88
N CYS A 202 22.69 -3.89 8.33
CA CYS A 202 23.38 -5.17 8.49
C CYS A 202 23.94 -5.66 7.16
N SER A 203 23.12 -5.63 6.11
CA SER A 203 23.55 -6.02 4.75
C SER A 203 24.69 -5.14 4.23
N TYR A 204 24.60 -3.83 4.45
CA TYR A 204 25.66 -2.88 4.11
C TYR A 204 26.97 -3.21 4.85
N ASN A 205 26.93 -3.39 6.17
CA ASN A 205 28.14 -3.69 6.96
C ASN A 205 28.79 -5.00 6.50
N GLY A 206 27.98 -6.04 6.23
CA GLY A 206 28.47 -7.31 5.67
C GLY A 206 29.18 -7.08 4.33
N LEU A 207 28.53 -6.38 3.40
CA LEU A 207 29.10 -6.08 2.08
C LEU A 207 30.39 -5.24 2.15
N GLN A 208 30.48 -4.26 3.06
CA GLN A 208 31.69 -3.44 3.22
C GLN A 208 32.92 -4.27 3.61
N ASN A 209 32.75 -5.27 4.46
CA ASN A 209 33.85 -6.16 4.84
C ASN A 209 34.33 -7.00 3.64
N ILE A 210 33.44 -7.31 2.72
CA ILE A 210 33.74 -8.21 1.58
C ILE A 210 34.35 -7.46 0.41
N ILE A 211 33.88 -6.25 0.11
CA ILE A 211 34.39 -5.43 -1.00
C ILE A 211 35.89 -5.15 -0.85
N GLN A 212 36.40 -5.14 0.38
CA GLN A 212 37.83 -5.01 0.67
C GLN A 212 38.65 -6.24 0.24
N ILE A 213 38.02 -7.40 0.11
CA ILE A 213 38.65 -8.69 -0.20
C ILE A 213 38.45 -9.03 -1.70
N ILE A 214 37.24 -8.86 -2.21
CA ILE A 214 36.84 -9.28 -3.56
C ILE A 214 36.05 -8.15 -4.24
N PRO A 215 36.36 -7.80 -5.50
CA PRO A 215 35.54 -6.86 -6.26
C PRO A 215 34.15 -7.46 -6.52
N ILE A 216 33.10 -6.72 -6.15
CA ILE A 216 31.69 -7.13 -6.33
C ILE A 216 31.06 -6.32 -7.46
N GLU A 217 30.38 -6.99 -8.39
CA GLU A 217 29.57 -6.34 -9.42
C GLU A 217 28.41 -5.54 -8.80
N ILE A 218 28.10 -4.37 -9.38
CA ILE A 218 27.15 -3.41 -8.80
C ILE A 218 25.73 -3.98 -8.71
N GLU A 219 25.32 -4.81 -9.67
CA GLU A 219 24.04 -5.52 -9.65
C GLU A 219 23.94 -6.44 -8.44
N PHE A 220 24.99 -7.21 -8.17
CA PHE A 220 25.03 -8.14 -7.04
C PHE A 220 25.09 -7.41 -5.71
N TYR A 221 25.82 -6.29 -5.65
CA TYR A 221 25.88 -5.43 -4.49
C TYR A 221 24.48 -4.96 -4.06
N TYR A 222 23.71 -4.36 -4.99
CA TYR A 222 22.36 -3.87 -4.67
C TYR A 222 21.34 -5.00 -4.48
N GLU A 223 21.51 -6.13 -5.17
CA GLU A 223 20.70 -7.33 -4.94
C GLU A 223 20.81 -7.77 -3.48
N LEU A 224 22.03 -7.94 -2.95
CA LEU A 224 22.26 -8.37 -1.56
C LEU A 224 21.89 -7.28 -0.54
N LEU A 225 22.20 -6.02 -0.83
CA LEU A 225 21.91 -4.89 0.06
C LEU A 225 20.41 -4.81 0.37
N PHE A 226 19.56 -4.95 -0.65
CA PHE A 226 18.11 -4.80 -0.50
C PHE A 226 17.37 -6.11 -0.26
N TRP A 227 18.03 -7.27 -0.36
CA TRP A 227 17.37 -8.58 -0.25
C TRP A 227 16.60 -8.73 1.06
N SER A 228 17.30 -8.64 2.19
CA SER A 228 16.73 -8.92 3.52
C SER A 228 15.63 -7.92 3.93
N GLY A 229 15.92 -6.62 3.86
CA GLY A 229 14.93 -5.59 4.19
C GLY A 229 13.78 -5.52 3.17
N GLY A 230 14.02 -5.87 1.90
CA GLY A 230 12.99 -5.95 0.86
C GLY A 230 11.95 -7.05 1.14
N HIS A 231 12.37 -8.20 1.67
CA HIS A 231 11.45 -9.23 2.15
C HIS A 231 10.58 -8.70 3.29
N LEU A 232 11.17 -7.96 4.23
CA LEU A 232 10.42 -7.38 5.35
C LEU A 232 9.41 -6.31 4.88
N LEU A 233 9.75 -5.51 3.86
CA LEU A 233 8.81 -4.59 3.23
C LEU A 233 7.56 -5.32 2.68
N GLN A 234 7.72 -6.53 2.13
CA GLN A 234 6.55 -7.31 1.67
C GLN A 234 5.63 -7.72 2.83
N PHE A 235 6.18 -8.07 4.00
CA PHE A 235 5.36 -8.33 5.21
C PHE A 235 4.62 -7.08 5.69
N ILE A 236 5.19 -5.89 5.52
CA ILE A 236 4.47 -4.62 5.79
C ILE A 236 3.28 -4.47 4.84
N TYR A 237 3.47 -4.78 3.55
CA TYR A 237 2.38 -4.69 2.57
C TYR A 237 1.26 -5.70 2.84
N THR A 238 1.59 -6.93 3.25
CA THR A 238 0.58 -7.92 3.65
C THR A 238 -0.09 -7.57 4.98
N GLN A 239 0.62 -6.93 5.91
CA GLN A 239 0.03 -6.45 7.18
C GLN A 239 -1.08 -5.43 6.92
N ILE A 240 -0.82 -4.44 6.06
CA ILE A 240 -1.81 -3.43 5.68
C ILE A 240 -2.91 -4.04 4.81
N LEU A 241 -2.60 -5.02 3.94
CA LEU A 241 -3.60 -5.78 3.20
C LEU A 241 -4.63 -6.43 4.12
N ILE A 242 -4.16 -7.21 5.10
CA ILE A 242 -5.03 -7.90 6.08
C ILE A 242 -5.90 -6.88 6.80
N PHE A 243 -5.29 -5.79 7.27
CA PHE A 243 -5.99 -4.70 7.93
C PHE A 243 -7.11 -4.10 7.05
N ILE A 244 -6.80 -3.77 5.78
CA ILE A 244 -7.76 -3.20 4.84
C ILE A 244 -8.86 -4.21 4.51
N TRP A 245 -8.54 -5.48 4.24
CA TRP A 245 -9.56 -6.49 3.96
C TRP A 245 -10.53 -6.62 5.14
N VAL A 246 -10.04 -6.65 6.38
CA VAL A 246 -10.89 -6.71 7.57
C VAL A 246 -11.79 -5.48 7.68
N ILE A 247 -11.28 -4.28 7.38
CA ILE A 247 -12.09 -3.05 7.34
C ILE A 247 -13.17 -3.14 6.26
N LEU A 248 -12.79 -3.46 5.01
CA LEU A 248 -13.72 -3.56 3.89
C LEU A 248 -14.80 -4.61 4.16
N PHE A 249 -14.43 -5.73 4.75
CA PHE A 249 -15.34 -6.81 5.09
C PHE A 249 -16.30 -6.42 6.22
N ARG A 250 -15.83 -5.71 7.25
CA ARG A 250 -16.71 -5.13 8.28
C ARG A 250 -17.73 -4.18 7.68
N GLU A 251 -17.30 -3.28 6.79
CA GLU A 251 -18.20 -2.36 6.09
C GLU A 251 -19.22 -3.09 5.20
N LEU A 252 -18.82 -4.20 4.57
CA LEU A 252 -19.72 -5.03 3.76
C LEU A 252 -20.80 -5.72 4.60
N ILE A 253 -20.46 -6.20 5.81
CA ILE A 253 -21.43 -6.86 6.71
C ILE A 253 -22.33 -5.82 7.40
N GLY A 254 -21.82 -4.61 7.65
CA GLY A 254 -22.58 -3.53 8.30
C GLY A 254 -22.78 -3.71 9.80
N ARG A 255 -22.01 -4.61 10.44
CA ARG A 255 -21.98 -4.82 11.90
C ARG A 255 -20.56 -5.16 12.36
N GLU A 256 -20.34 -5.12 13.67
CA GLU A 256 -19.07 -5.56 14.25
C GLU A 256 -18.79 -7.05 13.96
N LEU A 257 -17.52 -7.37 13.68
CA LEU A 257 -17.10 -8.73 13.36
C LEU A 257 -17.02 -9.58 14.63
N LYS A 258 -17.61 -10.78 14.63
CA LYS A 258 -17.62 -11.69 15.78
C LYS A 258 -16.22 -12.16 16.15
N PHE A 259 -15.36 -12.39 15.16
CA PHE A 259 -14.00 -12.91 15.30
C PHE A 259 -12.94 -11.79 15.31
N GLN A 260 -13.25 -10.61 15.86
CA GLN A 260 -12.29 -9.49 15.94
C GLN A 260 -10.94 -9.89 16.57
N ARG A 261 -10.95 -10.74 17.62
CA ARG A 261 -9.73 -11.26 18.27
C ARG A 261 -8.90 -12.15 17.34
N PHE A 262 -9.54 -12.91 16.46
CA PHE A 262 -8.85 -13.75 15.48
C PHE A 262 -8.13 -12.87 14.44
N TYR A 263 -8.79 -11.83 13.92
CA TYR A 263 -8.14 -10.91 12.99
C TYR A 263 -6.96 -10.16 13.62
N LEU A 264 -7.08 -9.76 14.90
CA LEU A 264 -5.96 -9.21 15.65
C LEU A 264 -4.82 -10.24 15.78
N PHE A 265 -5.13 -11.49 16.13
CA PHE A 265 -4.15 -12.58 16.18
C PHE A 265 -3.42 -12.77 14.83
N LEU A 266 -4.12 -12.67 13.70
CA LEU A 266 -3.47 -12.77 12.37
C LEU A 266 -2.46 -11.63 12.13
N LEU A 267 -2.76 -10.43 12.60
CA LEU A 267 -1.81 -9.32 12.54
C LEU A 267 -0.57 -9.61 13.40
N TYR A 268 -0.74 -10.18 14.60
CA TYR A 268 0.40 -10.61 15.44
C TYR A 268 1.22 -11.71 14.75
N LEU A 269 0.55 -12.70 14.17
CA LEU A 269 1.17 -13.82 13.48
C LEU A 269 2.05 -13.35 12.32
N ASN A 270 1.54 -12.43 11.49
CA ASN A 270 2.28 -11.88 10.35
C ASN A 270 3.53 -11.08 10.80
N VAL A 271 3.44 -10.37 11.93
CA VAL A 271 4.59 -9.67 12.52
C VAL A 271 5.66 -10.64 13.00
N ILE A 272 5.25 -11.71 13.70
CA ILE A 272 6.17 -12.74 14.16
C ILE A 272 6.91 -13.31 12.95
N PHE A 273 6.19 -13.70 11.89
CA PHE A 273 6.81 -14.19 10.66
C PHE A 273 7.74 -13.18 10.02
N GLY A 274 7.36 -11.89 9.96
CA GLY A 274 8.22 -10.84 9.46
C GLY A 274 9.53 -10.69 10.25
N ILE A 275 9.47 -10.74 11.58
CA ILE A 275 10.66 -10.58 12.44
C ILE A 275 11.65 -11.76 12.29
N LEU A 276 11.18 -12.96 11.91
CA LEU A 276 12.06 -14.11 11.69
C LEU A 276 13.12 -13.85 10.59
N ILE A 277 12.94 -12.85 9.73
CA ILE A 277 13.94 -12.40 8.75
C ILE A 277 15.29 -12.09 9.39
N VAL A 278 15.31 -11.60 10.64
CA VAL A 278 16.55 -11.26 11.35
C VAL A 278 17.47 -12.47 11.51
N PHE A 279 16.92 -13.68 11.64
CA PHE A 279 17.73 -14.89 11.74
C PHE A 279 18.62 -15.13 10.51
N GLY A 280 18.22 -14.64 9.34
CA GLY A 280 19.04 -14.78 8.12
C GLY A 280 20.41 -14.12 8.26
N HIS A 281 20.48 -12.97 8.92
CA HIS A 281 21.75 -12.26 9.20
C HIS A 281 22.56 -12.86 10.35
N ILE A 282 21.93 -13.66 11.21
CA ILE A 282 22.60 -14.32 12.34
C ILE A 282 23.19 -15.67 11.89
N SER A 283 22.47 -16.37 11.00
CA SER A 283 22.75 -17.77 10.67
C SER A 283 23.55 -17.97 9.39
N TYR A 284 23.60 -16.98 8.49
CA TYR A 284 24.23 -17.12 7.18
C TYR A 284 25.14 -15.94 6.85
N ASP A 285 26.24 -16.22 6.16
CA ASP A 285 27.06 -15.17 5.54
C ASP A 285 26.34 -14.61 4.31
N ILE A 286 26.42 -13.31 4.09
CA ILE A 286 25.75 -12.61 3.00
C ILE A 286 26.26 -13.03 1.60
N ILE A 287 27.48 -13.58 1.49
CA ILE A 287 28.01 -14.10 0.23
C ILE A 287 27.39 -15.45 -0.12
N ASP A 288 27.03 -16.24 0.89
CA ASP A 288 26.59 -17.61 0.68
C ASP A 288 25.25 -17.63 -0.06
N GLY A 289 25.12 -18.55 -1.02
CA GLY A 289 23.84 -18.80 -1.69
C GLY A 289 22.71 -19.11 -0.70
N ALA A 290 23.06 -19.74 0.42
CA ALA A 290 22.15 -20.08 1.52
C ALA A 290 21.49 -18.84 2.14
N PHE A 291 22.15 -17.68 2.17
CA PHE A 291 21.55 -16.43 2.65
C PHE A 291 20.34 -16.06 1.81
N LYS A 292 20.48 -16.01 0.48
CA LYS A 292 19.36 -15.68 -0.42
C LYS A 292 18.28 -16.75 -0.40
N GLU A 293 18.69 -18.02 -0.34
CA GLU A 293 17.78 -19.16 -0.28
C GLU A 293 16.92 -19.13 0.99
N PHE A 294 17.50 -18.79 2.15
CA PHE A 294 16.77 -18.61 3.40
C PHE A 294 15.60 -17.64 3.25
N TYR A 295 15.85 -16.41 2.78
CA TYR A 295 14.77 -15.42 2.63
C TYR A 295 13.75 -15.84 1.56
N THR A 296 14.20 -16.48 0.49
CA THR A 296 13.32 -16.99 -0.57
C THR A 296 12.36 -18.05 -0.01
N HIS A 297 12.87 -19.01 0.75
CA HIS A 297 12.06 -20.02 1.43
C HIS A 297 11.16 -19.41 2.51
N HIS A 298 11.69 -18.48 3.29
CA HIS A 298 10.93 -17.75 4.30
C HIS A 298 9.68 -17.08 3.69
N MET A 299 9.83 -16.34 2.58
CA MET A 299 8.70 -15.72 1.90
C MET A 299 7.74 -16.76 1.31
N LYS A 300 8.28 -17.77 0.62
CA LYS A 300 7.50 -18.83 -0.03
C LYS A 300 6.57 -19.54 0.95
N TYR A 301 7.05 -19.83 2.16
CA TYR A 301 6.28 -20.58 3.14
C TYR A 301 5.46 -19.70 4.08
N LEU A 302 5.96 -18.52 4.49
CA LEU A 302 5.31 -17.73 5.54
C LEU A 302 4.50 -16.54 5.01
N GLY A 303 4.90 -15.94 3.88
CA GLY A 303 4.33 -14.69 3.39
C GLY A 303 2.83 -14.76 3.05
N GLY A 304 2.35 -15.95 2.67
CA GLY A 304 0.94 -16.17 2.33
C GLY A 304 0.03 -16.64 3.48
N ILE A 305 0.60 -17.09 4.61
CA ILE A 305 -0.19 -17.79 5.66
C ILE A 305 -1.23 -16.86 6.28
N ALA A 306 -0.81 -15.72 6.82
CA ALA A 306 -1.73 -14.83 7.54
C ALA A 306 -2.83 -14.23 6.63
N PRO A 307 -2.55 -13.76 5.39
CA PRO A 307 -3.59 -13.35 4.46
C PRO A 307 -4.58 -14.48 4.10
N VAL A 308 -4.11 -15.71 3.86
CA VAL A 308 -5.00 -16.84 3.53
C VAL A 308 -5.88 -17.21 4.71
N LEU A 309 -5.34 -17.25 5.93
CA LEU A 309 -6.14 -17.47 7.15
C LEU A 309 -7.16 -16.35 7.38
N CYS A 310 -6.86 -15.11 6.97
CA CYS A 310 -7.82 -14.01 7.01
C CYS A 310 -9.06 -14.31 6.14
N LEU A 311 -8.86 -14.86 4.94
CA LEU A 311 -9.96 -15.27 4.06
C LEU A 311 -10.79 -16.40 4.65
N VAL A 312 -10.16 -17.37 5.31
CA VAL A 312 -10.87 -18.44 6.04
C VAL A 312 -11.75 -17.85 7.14
N GLY A 313 -11.22 -16.91 7.93
CA GLY A 313 -11.98 -16.18 8.95
C GLY A 313 -13.19 -15.44 8.36
N MET A 314 -13.01 -14.77 7.23
CA MET A 314 -14.11 -14.09 6.52
C MET A 314 -15.17 -15.07 6.02
N GLY A 315 -14.76 -16.23 5.49
CA GLY A 315 -15.68 -17.29 5.08
C GLY A 315 -16.52 -17.81 6.25
N LEU A 316 -15.91 -18.06 7.40
CA LEU A 316 -16.61 -18.49 8.61
C LEU A 316 -17.58 -17.42 9.15
N GLU A 317 -17.21 -16.14 9.10
CA GLU A 317 -18.12 -15.03 9.42
C GLU A 317 -19.33 -15.00 8.49
N LEU A 318 -19.14 -15.17 7.19
CA LEU A 318 -20.24 -15.20 6.23
C LEU A 318 -21.20 -16.36 6.52
N VAL A 319 -20.68 -17.55 6.81
CA VAL A 319 -21.51 -18.70 7.19
C VAL A 319 -22.31 -18.38 8.47
N CYS A 320 -21.66 -17.82 9.49
CA CYS A 320 -22.31 -17.37 10.73
C CYS A 320 -23.34 -16.25 10.49
N TYR A 321 -23.10 -15.37 9.53
CA TYR A 321 -24.02 -14.30 9.15
C TYR A 321 -25.32 -14.84 8.58
N PHE A 322 -25.26 -15.85 7.71
CA PHE A 322 -26.45 -16.47 7.13
C PHE A 322 -27.18 -17.44 8.07
N HIS A 323 -26.49 -18.07 9.02
CA HIS A 323 -27.08 -19.07 9.91
C HIS A 323 -27.68 -18.52 11.22
N VAL A 324 -27.36 -17.28 11.61
CA VAL A 324 -27.93 -16.66 12.81
C VAL A 324 -29.09 -15.74 12.39
N PRO A 325 -30.36 -16.11 12.65
CA PRO A 325 -31.49 -15.24 12.37
C PRO A 325 -31.36 -13.95 13.18
N LEU A 326 -31.81 -12.84 12.60
CA LEU A 326 -31.99 -11.55 13.27
C LEU A 326 -32.89 -11.72 14.52
N CYS A 327 -32.30 -11.98 15.68
CA CYS A 327 -32.96 -11.68 16.94
C CYS A 327 -33.00 -10.16 17.05
N HIS A 328 -34.13 -9.57 16.65
CA HIS A 328 -34.52 -8.22 17.05
C HIS A 328 -34.43 -8.15 18.58
N SER A 329 -33.39 -7.51 19.10
CA SER A 329 -33.35 -7.13 20.51
C SER A 329 -34.38 -6.03 20.69
N ARG A 330 -35.55 -6.43 21.19
CA ARG A 330 -36.64 -5.56 21.61
C ARG A 330 -36.12 -4.68 22.73
N GLU A 331 -36.29 -3.37 22.57
CA GLU A 331 -36.01 -2.34 23.57
C GLU A 331 -36.51 -2.76 24.96
N SER A 332 -35.63 -2.70 25.96
CA SER A 332 -36.01 -2.56 27.36
C SER A 332 -35.19 -1.40 27.92
N GLY A 333 -35.91 -0.39 28.37
CA GLY A 333 -35.39 0.92 28.71
C GLY A 333 -34.39 0.89 29.87
N ASN A 334 -33.28 1.58 29.65
CA ASN A 334 -32.61 2.31 30.72
C ASN A 334 -31.83 3.47 30.09
N LEU A 335 -32.45 4.66 30.14
CA LEU A 335 -31.83 5.94 29.86
C LEU A 335 -30.83 6.23 30.98
N ASP A 336 -29.57 5.84 30.80
CA ASP A 336 -28.38 6.51 31.40
C ASP A 336 -27.07 5.76 31.08
N ARG A 337 -26.82 5.55 29.79
CA ARG A 337 -25.47 5.21 29.33
C ARG A 337 -25.14 6.12 28.15
N LYS A 338 -24.26 7.10 28.40
CA LYS A 338 -23.54 7.84 27.34
C LYS A 338 -22.71 6.83 26.56
N GLU A 339 -23.35 6.16 25.61
CA GLU A 339 -22.68 5.37 24.59
C GLU A 339 -21.95 6.34 23.68
N TRP A 340 -20.63 6.38 23.88
CA TRP A 340 -19.71 7.04 22.98
C TRP A 340 -19.83 6.39 21.61
N ILE A 341 -20.53 7.05 20.70
CA ILE A 341 -20.59 6.69 19.29
C ILE A 341 -19.15 6.81 18.74
N PRO A 342 -18.46 5.70 18.41
CA PRO A 342 -17.13 5.79 17.85
C PRO A 342 -17.22 6.53 16.50
N ALA A 343 -16.28 7.41 16.18
CA ALA A 343 -16.28 8.17 14.92
C ALA A 343 -16.29 7.29 13.64
N PHE A 344 -16.04 5.98 13.78
CA PHE A 344 -16.21 4.99 12.72
C PHE A 344 -17.69 4.64 12.45
N ALA A 345 -18.58 4.78 13.43
CA ALA A 345 -20.02 4.62 13.28
C ALA A 345 -20.69 5.78 12.51
N GLY A 346 -19.92 6.79 12.10
CA GLY A 346 -20.33 7.79 11.11
C GLY A 346 -20.15 7.31 9.66
N MET A 347 -19.39 6.24 9.44
CA MET A 347 -19.02 5.66 8.14
C MET A 347 -19.99 4.55 7.67
N THR A 348 -20.78 4.01 8.61
CA THR A 348 -21.60 2.78 8.54
C THR A 348 -22.77 2.78 7.54
N LEU A 349 -22.91 3.81 6.69
CA LEU A 349 -24.05 3.95 5.78
C LEU A 349 -23.66 4.71 4.49
N MET A 350 -22.41 4.56 4.04
CA MET A 350 -21.80 5.58 3.18
C MET A 350 -21.39 5.22 1.75
N VAL A 351 -21.28 3.93 1.39
CA VAL A 351 -20.95 3.49 0.02
C VAL A 351 -21.84 2.30 -0.35
N ASP A 352 -22.27 2.21 -1.61
CA ASP A 352 -23.00 1.05 -2.10
C ASP A 352 -22.17 -0.22 -1.81
N GLY A 353 -22.76 -1.16 -1.04
CA GLY A 353 -22.12 -2.43 -0.69
C GLY A 353 -21.63 -3.20 -1.92
N LYS A 354 -22.22 -2.94 -3.10
CA LYS A 354 -21.75 -3.45 -4.39
C LYS A 354 -20.30 -3.04 -4.69
N VAL A 355 -19.91 -1.79 -4.43
CA VAL A 355 -18.54 -1.31 -4.70
C VAL A 355 -17.54 -1.96 -3.77
N ILE A 356 -17.85 -2.03 -2.48
CA ILE A 356 -16.99 -2.67 -1.46
C ILE A 356 -16.81 -4.15 -1.80
N LYS A 357 -17.90 -4.84 -2.16
CA LYS A 357 -17.88 -6.23 -2.62
C LYS A 357 -16.98 -6.40 -3.85
N THR A 358 -17.11 -5.55 -4.85
CA THR A 358 -16.28 -5.59 -6.07
C THR A 358 -14.80 -5.44 -5.75
N ILE A 359 -14.43 -4.45 -4.94
CA ILE A 359 -13.04 -4.21 -4.53
C ILE A 359 -12.48 -5.44 -3.81
N LEU A 360 -13.21 -5.95 -2.81
CA LEU A 360 -12.77 -7.08 -2.01
C LEU A 360 -12.57 -8.32 -2.88
N LEU A 361 -13.55 -8.64 -3.73
CA LEU A 361 -13.47 -9.78 -4.64
C LEU A 361 -12.30 -9.62 -5.62
N CYS A 362 -12.14 -8.46 -6.24
CA CYS A 362 -11.07 -8.23 -7.20
C CYS A 362 -9.68 -8.37 -6.56
N SER A 363 -9.51 -7.80 -5.36
CA SER A 363 -8.26 -7.89 -4.59
C SER A 363 -7.94 -9.33 -4.22
N ILE A 364 -8.91 -10.07 -3.67
CA ILE A 364 -8.74 -11.48 -3.27
C ILE A 364 -8.41 -12.35 -4.48
N THR A 365 -9.13 -12.21 -5.59
CA THR A 365 -8.92 -13.01 -6.80
C THR A 365 -7.51 -12.84 -7.34
N LEU A 366 -7.02 -11.60 -7.50
CA LEU A 366 -5.66 -11.38 -7.99
C LEU A 366 -4.59 -11.83 -6.99
N PHE A 367 -4.80 -11.59 -5.69
CA PHE A 367 -3.85 -12.01 -4.66
C PHE A 367 -3.68 -13.53 -4.64
N LEU A 368 -4.80 -14.28 -4.70
CA LEU A 368 -4.79 -15.74 -4.78
C LEU A 368 -4.19 -16.24 -6.09
N LEU A 369 -4.52 -15.63 -7.24
CA LEU A 369 -3.92 -15.97 -8.53
C LEU A 369 -2.39 -15.83 -8.47
N GLY A 370 -1.89 -14.72 -7.92
CA GLY A 370 -0.47 -14.53 -7.68
C GLY A 370 0.11 -15.62 -6.78
N GLY A 371 -0.51 -15.91 -5.64
CA GLY A 371 -0.06 -16.96 -4.71
C GLY A 371 0.01 -18.35 -5.33
N LEU A 372 -0.98 -18.72 -6.16
CA LEU A 372 -1.00 -20.00 -6.88
C LEU A 372 0.15 -20.11 -7.91
N ILE A 373 0.46 -19.02 -8.60
CA ILE A 373 1.62 -18.97 -9.50
C ILE A 373 2.92 -19.10 -8.70
N ALA A 374 3.01 -18.47 -7.52
CA ALA A 374 4.18 -18.46 -6.65
C ALA A 374 4.69 -19.88 -6.30
N ILE A 375 3.76 -20.78 -5.96
CA ILE A 375 4.07 -22.14 -5.55
C ILE A 375 4.70 -22.95 -6.69
N ASN A 376 4.37 -22.59 -7.94
CA ASN A 376 4.79 -23.27 -9.16
C ASN A 376 5.94 -22.56 -9.90
N ILE A 377 6.58 -21.55 -9.29
CA ILE A 377 7.72 -20.87 -9.92
C ILE A 377 8.88 -21.86 -10.07
N SER A 378 9.32 -22.04 -11.32
CA SER A 378 10.56 -22.73 -11.68
C SER A 378 11.39 -21.84 -12.62
N GLY A 379 12.71 -21.78 -12.39
CA GLY A 379 13.63 -20.96 -13.17
C GLY A 379 13.59 -19.46 -12.89
N ILE A 380 14.24 -18.67 -13.76
CA ILE A 380 14.43 -17.21 -13.63
C ILE A 380 13.68 -16.41 -14.71
N ASN A 381 12.60 -16.98 -15.25
CA ASN A 381 11.84 -16.48 -16.40
C ASN A 381 10.71 -15.50 -15.97
N ILE A 382 9.81 -15.18 -16.91
CA ILE A 382 8.72 -14.23 -16.70
C ILE A 382 7.54 -14.73 -15.84
N VAL A 383 7.56 -15.99 -15.39
CA VAL A 383 6.62 -16.49 -14.38
C VAL A 383 6.79 -15.74 -13.06
N ILE A 384 8.02 -15.33 -12.73
CA ILE A 384 8.29 -14.51 -11.53
C ILE A 384 7.48 -13.19 -11.60
N PRO A 385 7.55 -12.40 -12.70
CA PRO A 385 6.64 -11.29 -12.91
C PRO A 385 5.17 -11.61 -12.87
N ALA A 386 4.73 -12.72 -13.45
CA ALA A 386 3.33 -13.10 -13.39
C ALA A 386 2.85 -13.23 -11.93
N HIS A 387 3.63 -13.90 -11.09
CA HIS A 387 3.34 -14.03 -9.66
C HIS A 387 3.24 -12.67 -8.97
N TYR A 388 4.27 -11.83 -9.04
CA TYR A 388 4.25 -10.58 -8.29
C TYR A 388 3.26 -9.56 -8.86
N HIS A 389 2.95 -9.59 -10.16
CA HIS A 389 1.83 -8.81 -10.70
C HIS A 389 0.49 -9.30 -10.14
N GLY A 390 0.28 -10.59 -9.92
CA GLY A 390 -0.89 -11.08 -9.20
C GLY A 390 -0.96 -10.59 -7.76
N SER A 391 0.07 -10.89 -6.96
CA SER A 391 0.06 -10.60 -5.52
C SER A 391 0.11 -9.09 -5.23
N ILE A 392 1.02 -8.34 -5.84
CA ILE A 392 1.20 -6.90 -5.58
C ILE A 392 0.03 -6.08 -6.14
N VAL A 393 -0.53 -6.44 -7.30
CA VAL A 393 -1.72 -5.74 -7.81
C VAL A 393 -2.95 -6.10 -6.99
N GLY A 394 -3.06 -7.34 -6.49
CA GLY A 394 -4.07 -7.71 -5.49
C GLY A 394 -4.02 -6.81 -4.25
N ILE A 395 -2.82 -6.57 -3.71
CA ILE A 395 -2.60 -5.59 -2.63
C ILE A 395 -2.99 -4.18 -3.06
N SER A 396 -2.57 -3.77 -4.25
CA SER A 396 -2.83 -2.43 -4.78
C SER A 396 -4.33 -2.15 -4.95
N ILE A 397 -5.14 -3.14 -5.35
CA ILE A 397 -6.60 -2.98 -5.44
C ILE A 397 -7.22 -2.75 -4.06
N ALA A 398 -6.77 -3.45 -3.01
CA ALA A 398 -7.23 -3.18 -1.64
C ALA A 398 -6.88 -1.74 -1.24
N TYR A 399 -5.67 -1.29 -1.55
CA TYR A 399 -5.18 0.05 -1.24
C TYR A 399 -5.95 1.15 -2.01
N MET A 400 -6.28 0.89 -3.28
CA MET A 400 -7.16 1.74 -4.08
C MET A 400 -8.55 1.83 -3.43
N GLY A 401 -9.07 0.71 -2.94
CA GLY A 401 -10.32 0.66 -2.18
C GLY A 401 -10.30 1.49 -0.90
N TYR A 402 -9.27 1.32 -0.08
CA TYR A 402 -9.04 2.14 1.12
C TYR A 402 -9.00 3.63 0.76
N SER A 403 -8.22 3.99 -0.26
CA SER A 403 -8.09 5.39 -0.73
C SER A 403 -9.46 5.97 -1.12
N TYR A 404 -10.23 5.23 -1.91
CA TYR A 404 -11.56 5.66 -2.35
C TYR A 404 -12.52 5.88 -1.18
N LEU A 405 -12.56 4.95 -0.23
CA LEU A 405 -13.42 5.04 0.94
C LEU A 405 -13.01 6.20 1.85
N SER A 406 -11.71 6.39 2.09
CA SER A 406 -11.20 7.49 2.91
C SER A 406 -11.55 8.86 2.30
N ILE A 407 -11.39 9.03 0.99
CA ILE A 407 -11.75 10.27 0.29
C ILE A 407 -13.25 10.57 0.42
N VAL A 408 -14.09 9.57 0.18
CA VAL A 408 -15.55 9.75 0.20
C VAL A 408 -16.08 9.98 1.60
N GLY A 409 -15.56 9.26 2.60
CA GLY A 409 -15.92 9.47 3.99
C GLY A 409 -15.66 10.91 4.43
N TYR A 410 -14.53 11.49 4.00
CA TYR A 410 -14.20 12.87 4.30
C TYR A 410 -15.11 13.89 3.60
N GLN A 411 -15.42 13.71 2.32
CA GLN A 411 -16.32 14.64 1.63
C GLN A 411 -17.69 14.73 2.31
N ARG A 412 -18.27 13.58 2.69
CA ARG A 412 -19.57 13.56 3.38
C ARG A 412 -19.50 14.19 4.76
N HIS A 413 -18.37 14.06 5.47
CA HIS A 413 -18.17 14.78 6.72
C HIS A 413 -18.18 16.30 6.50
N CYS A 414 -17.48 16.80 5.48
CA CYS A 414 -17.50 18.22 5.13
C CYS A 414 -18.89 18.72 4.69
N GLU A 415 -19.62 17.93 3.90
CA GLU A 415 -21.00 18.26 3.48
C GLU A 415 -21.97 18.31 4.67
N ARG A 416 -21.88 17.35 5.59
CA ARG A 416 -22.67 17.35 6.83
C ARG A 416 -22.38 18.57 7.68
N LEU A 417 -21.11 18.95 7.82
CA LEU A 417 -20.71 20.15 8.57
C LEU A 417 -21.23 21.43 7.91
N LYS A 418 -21.10 21.55 6.58
CA LYS A 418 -21.67 22.69 5.83
C LYS A 418 -23.19 22.77 6.00
N GLY A 419 -23.89 21.65 5.87
CA GLY A 419 -25.34 21.60 6.09
C GLY A 419 -25.75 21.93 7.52
N ALA A 420 -25.00 21.47 8.52
CA ALA A 420 -25.24 21.82 9.92
C ALA A 420 -24.99 23.32 10.21
N TRP A 421 -23.98 23.91 9.58
CA TRP A 421 -23.65 25.34 9.73
C TRP A 421 -24.67 26.24 9.02
N GLN A 422 -25.04 25.89 7.78
CA GLN A 422 -26.13 26.54 7.04
C GLN A 422 -27.47 26.39 7.76
N PHE A 423 -27.72 25.25 8.41
CA PHE A 423 -28.88 25.02 9.26
C PHE A 423 -28.85 25.89 10.52
N TYR A 424 -27.69 26.08 11.15
CA TYR A 424 -27.54 27.00 12.29
C TYR A 424 -27.83 28.45 11.90
N GLU A 425 -27.30 28.92 10.76
CA GLU A 425 -27.62 30.25 10.21
C GLU A 425 -29.09 30.38 9.79
N ALA A 426 -29.69 29.31 9.25
CA ALA A 426 -31.10 29.29 8.85
C ALA A 426 -32.06 29.23 10.05
N ILE A 427 -31.72 28.50 11.12
CA ILE A 427 -32.49 28.47 12.38
C ILE A 427 -32.51 29.85 13.03
N GLN A 428 -31.40 30.61 12.94
CA GLN A 428 -31.40 32.00 13.41
C GLN A 428 -32.29 32.92 12.57
N LYS A 429 -32.71 32.52 11.35
CA LYS A 429 -33.48 33.36 10.44
C LYS A 429 -34.93 32.95 10.24
N PHE A 430 -35.36 31.69 10.29
CA PHE A 430 -36.80 31.34 10.26
C PHE A 430 -37.08 29.88 10.60
N LEU A 431 -38.19 29.65 11.32
CA LEU A 431 -38.74 28.33 11.66
C LEU A 431 -39.55 27.74 10.50
N ARG A 432 -39.32 26.43 10.26
CA ARG A 432 -40.08 25.46 9.43
C ARG A 432 -39.86 25.50 7.92
N LEU A 433 -39.09 24.53 7.40
CA LEU A 433 -39.39 23.78 6.17
C LEU A 433 -38.67 22.39 6.20
N PRO A 434 -39.23 21.34 5.57
CA PRO A 434 -38.69 19.99 5.65
C PRO A 434 -37.54 19.71 4.68
N ARG A 435 -36.67 18.80 5.14
CA ARG A 435 -35.48 18.23 4.51
C ARG A 435 -35.64 17.85 3.04
N ARG A 436 -34.71 18.33 2.20
CA ARG A 436 -34.07 17.55 1.11
C ARG A 436 -32.68 18.11 0.85
N TYR A 437 -31.65 17.49 1.44
CA TYR A 437 -30.27 17.72 1.03
C TYR A 437 -30.00 16.84 -0.21
N PHE A 438 -29.79 17.49 -1.36
CA PHE A 438 -29.33 16.83 -2.58
C PHE A 438 -27.88 16.38 -2.38
N VAL A 439 -27.68 15.08 -2.15
CA VAL A 439 -26.39 14.44 -2.40
C VAL A 439 -26.36 14.10 -3.88
N HIS A 440 -25.36 14.60 -4.62
CA HIS A 440 -25.21 14.34 -6.05
C HIS A 440 -25.26 12.82 -6.31
N PRO A 441 -26.06 12.31 -7.26
CA PRO A 441 -26.10 10.89 -7.57
C PRO A 441 -24.70 10.41 -7.97
N ARG A 442 -24.17 9.49 -7.17
CA ARG A 442 -22.84 8.92 -7.35
C ARG A 442 -22.92 7.90 -8.48
N ASN A 443 -22.05 8.00 -9.47
CA ASN A 443 -21.97 6.99 -10.51
C ASN A 443 -21.15 5.79 -9.98
N ASP A 444 -21.69 5.09 -8.98
CA ASP A 444 -21.07 3.89 -8.37
C ASP A 444 -20.88 2.76 -9.41
N ASN A 445 -21.56 2.83 -10.56
CA ASN A 445 -21.31 1.95 -11.69
C ASN A 445 -19.96 2.25 -12.38
N ILE A 446 -19.53 3.51 -12.47
CA ILE A 446 -18.21 3.86 -13.05
C ILE A 446 -17.08 3.32 -12.19
N ILE A 447 -17.18 3.42 -10.85
CA ILE A 447 -16.11 2.89 -9.99
C ILE A 447 -16.07 1.36 -10.04
N ASN A 448 -17.22 0.68 -10.08
CA ASN A 448 -17.26 -0.77 -10.29
C ASN A 448 -16.63 -1.14 -11.64
N PHE A 449 -17.01 -0.44 -12.71
CA PHE A 449 -16.44 -0.64 -14.04
C PHE A 449 -14.92 -0.43 -14.06
N THR A 450 -14.41 0.55 -13.31
CA THR A 450 -12.97 0.81 -13.15
C THR A 450 -12.24 -0.43 -12.60
N PHE A 451 -12.77 -1.02 -11.52
CA PHE A 451 -12.18 -2.23 -10.93
C PHE A 451 -12.34 -3.46 -11.82
N TYR A 452 -13.48 -3.63 -12.50
CA TYR A 452 -13.69 -4.70 -13.47
C TYR A 452 -12.72 -4.62 -14.66
N LEU A 453 -12.53 -3.42 -15.20
CA LEU A 453 -11.59 -3.19 -16.30
C LEU A 453 -10.16 -3.49 -15.86
N LEU A 454 -9.78 -3.03 -14.67
CA LEU A 454 -8.46 -3.28 -14.09
C LEU A 454 -8.22 -4.78 -13.89
N ILE A 455 -9.12 -5.51 -13.23
CA ILE A 455 -8.93 -6.94 -12.97
C ILE A 455 -8.92 -7.76 -14.26
N PHE A 456 -9.81 -7.46 -15.21
CA PHE A 456 -9.85 -8.16 -16.49
C PHE A 456 -8.53 -7.98 -17.25
N GLY A 457 -8.04 -6.75 -17.35
CA GLY A 457 -6.74 -6.47 -17.96
C GLY A 457 -5.59 -7.17 -17.24
N GLN A 458 -5.56 -7.15 -15.90
CA GLN A 458 -4.52 -7.78 -15.11
C GLN A 458 -4.52 -9.31 -15.22
N ILE A 459 -5.69 -9.95 -15.27
CA ILE A 459 -5.76 -11.41 -15.48
C ILE A 459 -5.15 -11.77 -16.84
N LEU A 460 -5.52 -11.06 -17.92
CA LEU A 460 -4.91 -11.27 -19.24
C LEU A 460 -3.40 -11.03 -19.23
N HIS A 461 -2.96 -9.96 -18.55
CA HIS A 461 -1.55 -9.63 -18.41
C HIS A 461 -0.76 -10.74 -17.70
N ILE A 462 -1.25 -11.17 -16.53
CA ILE A 462 -0.63 -12.19 -15.68
C ILE A 462 -0.61 -13.55 -16.37
N LEU A 463 -1.73 -13.98 -16.98
CA LEU A 463 -1.78 -15.24 -17.69
C LEU A 463 -0.88 -15.23 -18.92
N GLY A 464 -0.80 -14.10 -19.64
CA GLY A 464 0.12 -13.94 -20.76
C GLY A 464 1.57 -14.10 -20.33
N LEU A 465 1.95 -13.47 -19.20
CA LEU A 465 3.28 -13.64 -18.62
C LEU A 465 3.54 -15.08 -18.16
N ALA A 466 2.63 -15.69 -17.40
CA ALA A 466 2.81 -17.03 -16.85
C ALA A 466 2.96 -18.09 -17.94
N LEU A 467 2.08 -18.05 -18.94
CA LEU A 467 2.09 -19.01 -20.04
C LEU A 467 3.29 -18.81 -20.96
N ALA A 468 3.64 -17.56 -21.30
CA ALA A 468 4.84 -17.28 -22.08
C ALA A 468 6.13 -17.66 -21.31
N GLY A 469 6.12 -17.52 -19.98
CA GLY A 469 7.21 -17.99 -19.12
C GLY A 469 7.40 -19.51 -19.16
N GLY A 470 6.32 -20.28 -19.34
CA GLY A 470 6.39 -21.73 -19.61
C GLY A 470 7.13 -22.10 -20.89
N TYR A 471 7.24 -21.17 -21.85
CA TYR A 471 8.08 -21.31 -23.05
C TYR A 471 9.52 -20.80 -22.86
N GLY A 472 9.93 -20.45 -21.63
CA GLY A 472 11.30 -20.03 -21.30
C GLY A 472 11.59 -18.55 -21.54
N VAL A 473 10.57 -17.71 -21.74
CA VAL A 473 10.76 -16.27 -21.97
C VAL A 473 11.45 -15.60 -20.78
N MET A 474 12.56 -14.91 -21.04
CA MET A 474 13.39 -14.33 -19.99
C MET A 474 12.80 -13.04 -19.41
N ARG A 475 12.98 -12.84 -18.11
CA ARG A 475 12.61 -11.58 -17.44
C ARG A 475 13.70 -10.53 -17.66
N LYS A 476 13.31 -9.24 -17.61
CA LYS A 476 14.21 -8.08 -17.70
C LYS A 476 14.94 -7.92 -19.05
N ASP A 477 14.56 -8.73 -20.04
CA ASP A 477 15.07 -8.66 -21.42
C ASP A 477 13.87 -8.50 -22.38
N PRO A 478 13.75 -7.39 -23.12
CA PRO A 478 12.70 -7.20 -24.12
C PRO A 478 12.97 -7.99 -25.43
N ASN A 479 14.21 -8.41 -25.68
CA ASN A 479 14.65 -8.96 -26.97
C ASN A 479 14.84 -10.48 -26.95
N SER A 480 14.40 -11.16 -25.90
CA SER A 480 14.55 -12.62 -25.82
C SER A 480 13.88 -13.31 -27.01
N VAL A 481 14.60 -14.23 -27.67
CA VAL A 481 14.10 -14.98 -28.82
C VAL A 481 12.97 -15.91 -28.37
N MET A 482 11.85 -15.93 -29.12
CA MET A 482 10.67 -16.70 -28.73
C MET A 482 9.98 -17.39 -29.92
N PRO A 483 9.35 -18.56 -29.69
CA PRO A 483 8.47 -19.19 -30.68
C PRO A 483 7.19 -18.36 -30.91
N LEU A 484 6.49 -18.64 -32.02
CA LEU A 484 5.27 -17.91 -32.40
C LEU A 484 4.18 -17.97 -31.30
N SER A 485 4.01 -19.12 -30.64
CA SER A 485 3.08 -19.28 -29.52
C SER A 485 3.38 -18.30 -28.37
N ALA A 486 4.64 -18.19 -27.97
CA ALA A 486 5.07 -17.25 -26.95
C ALA A 486 4.88 -15.79 -27.38
N LYS A 487 5.11 -15.46 -28.66
CA LYS A 487 4.82 -14.12 -29.19
C LYS A 487 3.33 -13.75 -29.08
N LEU A 488 2.42 -14.69 -29.39
CA LEU A 488 0.97 -14.47 -29.22
C LEU A 488 0.59 -14.25 -27.74
N LEU A 489 1.18 -15.03 -26.83
CA LEU A 489 0.96 -14.87 -25.39
C LEU A 489 1.53 -13.54 -24.86
N MET A 490 2.65 -13.08 -25.40
CA MET A 490 3.19 -11.75 -25.12
C MET A 490 2.30 -10.64 -25.69
N GLY A 491 1.63 -10.89 -26.82
CA GLY A 491 0.56 -10.03 -27.33
C GLY A 491 -0.64 -9.94 -26.38
N MET A 492 -1.09 -11.07 -25.83
CA MET A 492 -2.14 -11.10 -24.80
C MET A 492 -1.70 -10.36 -23.53
N MET A 493 -0.46 -10.54 -23.10
CA MET A 493 0.13 -9.80 -22.00
C MET A 493 0.08 -8.28 -22.25
N GLY A 494 0.46 -7.86 -23.45
CA GLY A 494 0.44 -6.47 -23.87
C GLY A 494 -0.95 -5.86 -23.87
N GLY A 495 -1.91 -6.51 -24.55
CA GLY A 495 -3.30 -6.08 -24.61
C GLY A 495 -3.95 -6.00 -23.22
N GLY A 496 -3.74 -7.03 -22.38
CA GLY A 496 -4.18 -7.01 -20.99
C GLY A 496 -3.56 -5.87 -20.18
N GLY A 497 -2.26 -5.61 -20.39
CA GLY A 497 -1.55 -4.50 -19.76
C GLY A 497 -2.14 -3.14 -20.10
N LEU A 498 -2.45 -2.88 -21.39
CA LEU A 498 -3.10 -1.63 -21.82
C LEU A 498 -4.48 -1.45 -21.19
N ILE A 499 -5.30 -2.50 -21.16
CA ILE A 499 -6.63 -2.48 -20.53
C ILE A 499 -6.50 -2.17 -19.03
N ALA A 500 -5.55 -2.81 -18.35
CA ALA A 500 -5.29 -2.57 -16.94
C ALA A 500 -4.85 -1.13 -16.65
N ILE A 501 -4.01 -0.54 -17.52
CA ILE A 501 -3.58 0.86 -17.43
C ILE A 501 -4.77 1.80 -17.53
N VAL A 502 -5.71 1.56 -18.46
CA VAL A 502 -6.93 2.37 -18.56
C VAL A 502 -7.72 2.32 -17.25
N GLY A 503 -7.94 1.13 -16.67
CA GLY A 503 -8.60 0.99 -15.38
C GLY A 503 -7.86 1.72 -14.24
N GLY A 504 -6.54 1.60 -14.18
CA GLY A 504 -5.71 2.31 -13.18
C GLY A 504 -5.79 3.83 -13.31
N LEU A 505 -5.70 4.36 -14.53
CA LEU A 505 -5.79 5.80 -14.80
C LEU A 505 -7.20 6.35 -14.55
N MET A 506 -8.26 5.57 -14.82
CA MET A 506 -9.62 5.93 -14.45
C MET A 506 -9.76 6.10 -12.93
N PHE A 507 -9.19 5.20 -12.14
CA PHE A 507 -9.16 5.35 -10.68
C PHE A 507 -8.42 6.61 -10.24
N VAL A 508 -7.22 6.86 -10.79
CA VAL A 508 -6.43 8.06 -10.50
C VAL A 508 -7.20 9.32 -10.85
N TYR A 509 -7.90 9.34 -11.98
CA TYR A 509 -8.74 10.46 -12.40
C TYR A 509 -9.93 10.68 -11.44
N ILE A 510 -10.65 9.62 -11.06
CA ILE A 510 -11.80 9.71 -10.15
C ILE A 510 -11.36 10.27 -8.79
N CYS A 511 -10.31 9.69 -8.19
CA CYS A 511 -9.80 10.16 -6.90
C CYS A 511 -9.18 11.56 -7.03
N GLY A 512 -8.42 11.82 -8.09
CA GLY A 512 -7.77 13.10 -8.35
C GLY A 512 -8.78 14.24 -8.53
N LYS A 513 -9.83 14.03 -9.32
CA LYS A 513 -10.94 15.00 -9.47
C LYS A 513 -11.53 15.35 -8.11
N THR A 514 -11.71 14.34 -7.26
CA THR A 514 -12.33 14.48 -5.93
C THR A 514 -11.43 15.21 -4.93
N MET A 515 -10.11 15.03 -5.03
CA MET A 515 -9.12 15.56 -4.09
C MET A 515 -8.50 16.90 -4.47
N PHE A 516 -8.37 17.19 -5.77
CA PHE A 516 -7.65 18.37 -6.29
C PHE A 516 -8.58 19.45 -6.84
N LEU A 517 -9.73 19.07 -7.39
CA LEU A 517 -10.73 20.04 -7.85
C LEU A 517 -11.65 20.35 -6.68
N LYS A 518 -11.53 21.56 -6.11
CA LYS A 518 -12.50 22.07 -5.14
C LYS A 518 -13.90 21.94 -5.77
N SER A 519 -14.81 21.26 -5.08
CA SER A 519 -16.24 21.43 -5.35
C SER A 519 -16.52 22.93 -5.28
N LYS A 520 -16.81 23.52 -6.44
CA LYS A 520 -17.33 24.89 -6.50
C LYS A 520 -18.63 24.96 -5.70
#